data_AF-A0A937TDT5-F1
#
_entry.id   AF-A0A937TDT5-F1
#
_cell.length_a   1.000
_cell.length_b   1.000
_cell.length_c   1.000
_cell.angle_alpha   90.00
_cell.angle_beta   90.00
_cell.angle_gamma   90.00
#
_symmetry.space_group_name_H-M   'P 1'
#
loop_
_entity.id
_entity.type
_entity.pdbx_description
1 polymer ?
#
loop_
_entity_poly.entity_id
_entity_poly.type
_entity_poly.pdbx_seq_one_letter_code
_entity_poly.pdbx_strand_id
1 'polypeptide(L)' 'MSNEIERNLGEQPIAEIMRERELKAHNLVSASTEQITHKMVARACKGRRLTPNTKSKVRNALSAATGEAYAMTDLFNY' A
#
# COMPACT_ATOMS: atom_id res chain seq x y z
N MET A 1 10.23 -5.09 -29.43
CA MET A 1 10.73 -4.13 -28.42
C MET A 1 9.84 -4.26 -27.20
N SER A 2 10.28 -5.01 -26.18
CA SER A 2 9.57 -5.09 -24.92
C SER A 2 9.81 -3.77 -24.19
N ASN A 3 8.82 -2.87 -24.18
CA ASN A 3 8.84 -1.72 -23.29
C ASN A 3 8.86 -2.27 -21.85
N GLU A 4 10.04 -2.36 -21.25
CA GLU A 4 10.17 -2.67 -19.83
C GLU A 4 9.48 -1.55 -19.06
N ILE A 5 8.22 -1.77 -18.68
CA ILE A 5 7.51 -0.90 -17.76
C ILE A 5 8.30 -0.93 -16.47
N GLU A 6 8.97 0.16 -16.13
CA GLU A 6 9.67 0.29 -14.86
C GLU A 6 8.64 0.16 -13.73
N ARG A 7 8.71 -0.97 -13.02
CA ARG A 7 7.69 -1.32 -12.02
C ARG A 7 8.05 -0.82 -10.64
N ASN A 8 9.28 -0.36 -10.39
CA ASN A 8 9.72 0.14 -9.09
C ASN A 8 9.81 1.66 -9.17
N LEU A 9 8.83 2.32 -8.56
CA LEU A 9 8.63 3.77 -8.65
C LEU A 9 9.18 4.51 -7.42
N GLY A 10 10.18 3.92 -6.76
CA GLY A 10 10.72 4.40 -5.49
C GLY A 10 9.77 4.21 -4.31
N GLU A 11 10.18 4.68 -3.14
CA GLU A 11 9.34 4.66 -1.94
C GLU A 11 8.04 5.45 -2.19
N GLN A 12 6.90 4.89 -1.77
CA GLN A 12 5.59 5.50 -1.97
C GLN A 12 5.12 6.21 -0.69
N PRO A 13 4.21 7.20 -0.80
CA PRO A 13 3.65 7.91 0.34
C PRO A 13 3.13 7.00 1.46
N ILE A 14 2.55 5.83 1.11
CA ILE A 14 2.12 4.85 2.11
C ILE A 14 3.24 4.39 3.06
N ALA A 15 4.49 4.30 2.60
CA ALA A 15 5.60 3.88 3.44
C ALA A 15 5.89 4.91 4.53
N GLU A 16 5.80 6.19 4.18
CA GLU A 16 5.94 7.30 5.13
C GLU A 16 4.79 7.31 6.13
N ILE A 17 3.54 7.21 5.68
CA ILE A 17 2.36 7.12 6.56
C ILE A 17 2.50 5.93 7.52
N MET A 18 2.94 4.77 7.03
CA MET A 18 3.16 3.60 7.89
C MET A 18 4.25 3.85 8.93
N ARG A 19 5.32 4.57 8.58
CA ARG A 19 6.40 4.92 9.52
C ARG A 19 5.92 5.93 10.57
N GLU A 20 5.22 6.98 10.16
CA GLU A 20 4.69 8.01 11.05
C GLU A 20 3.68 7.47 12.06
N ARG A 21 2.86 6.49 11.64
CA ARG A 21 1.86 5.85 12.49
C ARG A 21 2.39 4.61 13.23
N GLU A 22 3.69 4.34 13.14
CA GLU A 22 4.35 3.14 13.69
C GLU A 22 3.70 1.81 13.27
N LEU A 23 3.10 1.79 12.07
CA LEU A 23 2.39 0.64 11.54
C LEU A 23 3.34 -0.33 10.83
N LYS A 24 3.21 -1.61 11.19
CA LYS A 24 3.86 -2.72 10.49
C LYS A 24 2.87 -3.36 9.52
N ALA A 25 3.40 -4.07 8.52
CA ALA A 25 2.56 -4.82 7.58
C ALA A 25 1.60 -5.80 8.27
N HIS A 26 2.00 -6.34 9.43
CA HIS A 26 1.14 -7.17 10.26
C HIS A 26 -0.13 -6.44 10.73
N ASN A 27 -0.01 -5.17 11.13
CA ASN A 27 -1.16 -4.38 11.60
C ASN A 27 -2.20 -4.22 10.49
N LEU A 28 -1.76 -3.93 9.26
CA LEU A 28 -2.66 -3.84 8.10
C LEU A 28 -3.30 -5.19 7.76
N VAL A 29 -2.53 -6.28 7.83
CA VAL A 29 -3.06 -7.63 7.55
C VAL A 29 -4.09 -8.05 8.61
N SER A 30 -3.82 -7.77 9.88
CA SER A 30 -4.71 -8.11 11.00
C SER A 30 -5.96 -7.23 11.06
N ALA A 31 -5.88 -5.97 10.63
CA ALA A 31 -7.02 -5.04 10.60
C ALA A 31 -7.90 -5.19 9.35
N SER A 32 -7.37 -5.77 8.27
CA SER A 32 -8.09 -5.89 7.00
C SER A 32 -9.18 -6.96 7.05
N THR A 33 -10.38 -6.59 6.61
CA THR A 33 -11.47 -7.54 6.35
C THR A 33 -11.32 -8.26 5.00
N GLU A 34 -10.42 -7.77 4.15
CA GLU A 34 -10.11 -8.36 2.85
C GLU A 34 -8.85 -9.23 2.89
N GLN A 35 -8.75 -10.16 1.94
CA GLN A 35 -7.53 -10.97 1.77
C GLN A 35 -6.38 -10.09 1.26
N ILE A 36 -5.54 -9.65 2.21
CA ILE A 36 -4.27 -8.94 2.01
C ILE A 36 -3.13 -9.74 2.63
N THR A 37 -1.91 -9.60 2.09
CA THR A 37 -0.73 -10.30 2.60
C THR A 37 0.39 -9.31 2.92
N HIS A 38 1.30 -9.71 3.81
CA HIS A 38 2.52 -8.94 4.11
C HIS A 38 3.31 -8.57 2.83
N LYS A 39 3.36 -9.47 1.83
CA LYS A 39 4.00 -9.21 0.54
C LYS A 39 3.26 -8.15 -0.29
N MET A 40 1.94 -8.02 -0.18
CA MET A 40 1.20 -6.95 -0.85
C MET A 40 1.54 -5.60 -0.25
N VAL A 41 1.56 -5.50 1.09
CA VAL A 41 1.91 -4.26 1.80
C VAL A 41 3.36 -3.86 1.52
N ALA A 42 4.31 -4.79 1.61
CA ALA A 42 5.71 -4.50 1.33
C ALA A 42 5.94 -4.01 -0.12
N ARG A 43 5.18 -4.55 -1.09
CA ARG A 43 5.24 -4.09 -2.49
C ARG A 43 4.65 -2.69 -2.65
N ALA A 44 3.58 -2.36 -1.92
CA ALA A 44 3.01 -1.02 -1.91
C ALA A 44 4.04 0.01 -1.42
N CYS A 45 4.71 -0.27 -0.30
CA CYS A 45 5.70 0.63 0.29
C CYS A 45 6.91 0.87 -0.63
N LYS A 46 7.40 -0.17 -1.30
CA LYS A 46 8.55 -0.10 -2.23
C LYS A 46 8.23 0.51 -3.60
N GLY A 47 6.99 0.95 -3.83
CA GLY A 47 6.52 1.48 -5.11
C GLY A 47 6.50 0.51 -6.24
N ARG A 48 6.25 -0.77 -5.95
CA ARG A 48 6.00 -1.72 -7.01
C ARG A 48 4.63 -1.46 -7.62
N ARG A 49 4.53 -1.19 -8.92
CA ARG A 49 3.26 -0.93 -9.61
C ARG A 49 2.22 -2.04 -9.36
N LEU A 50 1.24 -1.72 -8.53
CA LEU A 50 0.13 -2.59 -8.11
C LEU A 50 -1.07 -2.47 -9.05
N THR A 51 -1.89 -3.53 -9.10
CA THR A 51 -3.19 -3.50 -9.77
C THR A 51 -4.19 -2.64 -8.97
N PRO A 52 -5.23 -2.06 -9.61
CA PRO A 52 -6.25 -1.27 -8.92
C PRO A 52 -6.88 -2.00 -7.73
N ASN A 53 -7.20 -3.28 -7.88
CA ASN A 53 -7.72 -4.12 -6.81
C ASN A 53 -6.75 -4.21 -5.61
N THR A 54 -5.46 -4.38 -5.88
CA THR A 54 -4.45 -4.45 -4.81
C THR A 54 -4.27 -3.09 -4.13
N LYS A 55 -4.34 -1.97 -4.88
CA LYS A 55 -4.32 -0.62 -4.31
C LYS A 55 -5.51 -0.43 -3.35
N SER A 56 -6.72 -0.85 -3.76
CA SER A 56 -7.94 -0.74 -2.93
C SER A 56 -7.82 -1.53 -1.63
N LYS A 57 -7.35 -2.77 -1.70
CA LYS A 57 -7.08 -3.60 -0.52
C LYS A 57 -6.14 -2.93 0.46
N VAL A 58 -5.03 -2.39 -0.04
CA VAL A 58 -4.00 -1.74 0.78
C VAL A 58 -4.57 -0.48 1.45
N ARG A 59 -5.30 0.35 0.70
CA ARG A 59 -5.98 1.53 1.23
C ARG A 59 -6.99 1.17 2.31
N ASN A 60 -7.87 0.19 2.03
CA ASN A 60 -8.89 -0.24 2.98
C ASN A 60 -8.27 -0.81 4.26
N ALA A 61 -7.20 -1.61 4.14
CA ALA A 61 -6.45 -2.13 5.27
C ALA A 61 -5.79 -1.01 6.10
N LEU A 62 -5.21 0.01 5.45
CA LEU A 62 -4.62 1.16 6.13
C LEU A 62 -5.70 1.98 6.86
N SER A 63 -6.83 2.26 6.19
CA SER A 63 -7.95 2.95 6.80
C SER A 63 -8.54 2.18 7.98
N ALA A 64 -8.65 0.86 7.90
CA ALA A 64 -9.09 0.03 9.01
C ALA A 64 -8.09 0.04 10.19
N ALA A 65 -6.78 0.03 9.91
CA ALA A 65 -5.74 0.03 10.94
C ALA A 65 -5.59 1.38 11.67
N THR A 66 -5.91 2.49 10.99
CA THR A 66 -5.76 3.87 11.52
C THR A 66 -7.08 4.48 11.99
N GLY A 67 -8.21 3.99 11.50
CA GLY A 67 -9.52 4.64 11.65
C GLY A 67 -9.71 5.87 10.76
N GLU A 68 -8.78 6.16 9.85
CA GLU A 68 -8.81 7.35 8.99
C GLU A 68 -9.17 6.98 7.54
N ALA A 69 -9.85 7.88 6.84
CA ALA A 69 -10.12 7.72 5.41
C ALA A 69 -8.95 8.25 4.59
N TYR A 70 -8.38 7.42 3.71
CA TYR A 70 -7.33 7.83 2.78
C TYR A 70 -7.81 7.77 1.33
N ALA A 71 -7.38 8.71 0.50
CA ALA A 71 -7.54 8.65 -0.94
C ALA A 71 -6.39 7.85 -1.59
N MET A 72 -6.60 7.37 -2.83
CA MET A 72 -5.54 6.64 -3.55
C MET A 72 -4.31 7.51 -3.84
N THR A 73 -4.53 8.79 -4.06
CA THR A 73 -3.50 9.82 -4.29
C THR A 73 -2.63 10.04 -3.05
N ASP A 74 -3.14 9.74 -1.86
CA ASP A 74 -2.40 9.90 -0.61
C ASP A 74 -1.46 8.72 -0.38
N LEU A 75 -1.69 7.58 -1.05
CA LEU A 75 -0.91 6.34 -0.86
C LEU A 75 0.05 6.07 -2.02
N PHE A 76 -0.29 6.51 -3.23
CA PHE A 76 0.43 6.16 -4.45
C PHE A 76 0.59 7.39 -5.36
N ASN A 77 1.81 7.62 -5.85
CA ASN A 77 2.13 8.76 -6.71
C ASN A 77 2.10 8.44 -8.22
N TYR A 78 1.42 7.35 -8.62
CA TYR A 78 1.40 6.81 -10.00
C TYR A 78 0.05 6.20 -10.44
#